data_AF-A0A521KCJ8-F1
#
_entry.id   AF-A0A521KCJ8-F1
#
_cell.length_a   1.000
_cell.length_b   1.000
_cell.length_c   1.000
_cell.angle_alpha   90.00
_cell.angle_beta   90.00
_cell.angle_gamma   90.00
#
_symmetry.space_group_name_H-M   'P 1'
#
loop_
_entity.id
_entity.type
_entity.pdbx_description
1 polymer ?
#
loop_
_entity_poly.entity_id
_entity_poly.type
_entity_poly.pdbx_seq_one_letter_code
_entity_poly.pdbx_strand_id
1 'polypeptide(L)'
;MFIDVLKEDSRHTAEAAARRVRDPRVRVFHDPRKRAGRSMARTLGWRHHIAWDCYLYYPSGVRWDGPHMPPAPRWIHQLRDREVWEAERPGETNTEWTSQIQERTEALSYRFRTGGGLVSALRSASAECLGGR
;
A
#
# COMPACT_ATOMS: atom_id res chain seq x y z
N MET A 1 6.30 7.50 -3.76
CA MET A 1 7.46 6.74 -3.24
C MET A 1 7.78 5.66 -4.24
N PHE A 2 9.05 5.44 -4.53
CA PHE A 2 9.51 4.26 -5.28
C PHE A 2 10.18 3.30 -4.33
N ILE A 3 9.83 2.02 -4.47
CA ILE A 3 10.49 0.91 -3.81
C ILE A 3 10.89 -0.03 -4.93
N ASP A 4 12.10 -0.56 -4.89
CA ASP A 4 12.51 -1.64 -5.78
C ASP A 4 11.82 -2.92 -5.27
N VAL A 5 10.73 -3.29 -5.96
CA VAL A 5 9.91 -4.46 -5.65
C VAL A 5 10.39 -5.63 -6.49
N LEU A 6 10.43 -5.44 -7.80
CA LEU A 6 10.94 -6.41 -8.76
C LEU A 6 12.45 -6.23 -8.96
N LYS A 7 13.10 -7.27 -9.45
CA LYS A 7 14.54 -7.25 -9.71
C LYS A 7 14.91 -6.25 -10.80
N GLU A 8 14.00 -6.00 -11.73
CA GLU A 8 14.13 -5.09 -12.86
C GLU A 8 13.71 -3.65 -12.51
N ASP A 9 13.12 -3.43 -11.33
CA ASP A 9 12.75 -2.08 -10.92
C ASP A 9 14.01 -1.22 -10.79
N SER A 10 13.92 -0.01 -11.31
CA SER A 10 15.01 0.95 -11.27
C SER A 10 14.47 2.34 -10.99
N ARG A 11 15.34 3.18 -10.42
CA ARG A 11 15.07 4.61 -10.28
C ARG A 11 14.61 5.25 -11.60
N HIS A 12 15.19 4.84 -12.73
CA HIS A 12 14.89 5.41 -14.04
C HIS A 12 13.43 5.14 -14.47
N THR A 13 12.99 3.89 -14.41
CA THR A 13 11.61 3.50 -14.79
C THR A 13 10.59 4.12 -13.85
N ALA A 14 10.92 4.21 -12.57
CA ALA A 14 10.07 4.82 -11.56
C ALA A 14 9.91 6.33 -11.79
N GLU A 15 11.00 7.06 -12.04
CA GLU A 15 10.97 8.49 -12.38
C GLU A 15 10.14 8.78 -13.64
N ALA A 16 10.26 7.92 -14.66
CA ALA A 16 9.44 8.03 -15.87
C ALA A 16 7.94 7.87 -15.58
N ALA A 17 7.57 6.93 -14.70
CA ALA A 17 6.18 6.74 -14.29
C ALA A 17 5.65 7.93 -13.46
N ALA A 18 6.43 8.46 -12.52
CA ALA A 18 6.00 9.59 -11.69
C ALA A 18 5.75 10.88 -12.49
N ARG A 19 6.50 11.11 -13.58
CA ARG A 19 6.29 12.26 -14.48
C ARG A 19 4.89 12.29 -15.12
N ARG A 20 4.12 11.20 -15.06
CA ARG A 20 2.72 11.17 -15.51
C ARG A 20 1.77 11.93 -14.57
N VAL A 21 2.16 12.17 -13.32
CA VAL A 21 1.36 12.91 -12.33
C VAL A 21 1.78 14.39 -12.35
N ARG A 22 0.84 15.28 -12.69
CA ARG A 22 1.10 16.73 -12.86
C ARG A 22 0.72 17.58 -11.65
N ASP A 23 0.25 16.99 -10.55
CA ASP A 23 -0.19 17.74 -9.37
C ASP A 23 1.04 18.26 -8.58
N PRO A 24 1.21 19.57 -8.41
CA PRO A 24 2.39 20.16 -7.75
C PRO A 24 2.45 19.87 -6.25
N ARG A 25 1.40 19.33 -5.64
CA ARG A 25 1.39 18.87 -4.24
C ARG A 25 2.00 17.48 -4.09
N VAL A 26 2.07 16.71 -5.19
CA VAL A 26 2.66 15.38 -5.16
C VAL A 26 4.17 15.50 -5.09
N ARG A 27 4.75 14.83 -4.10
CA ARG A 27 6.20 14.71 -3.92
C ARG A 27 6.59 13.26 -4.14
N VAL A 28 7.62 13.06 -4.95
CA VAL A 28 8.13 11.74 -5.30
C VAL A 28 9.53 11.57 -4.73
N PHE A 29 9.76 10.44 -4.07
CA PHE A 29 11.03 10.10 -3.45
C PHE A 29 11.31 8.62 -3.66
N HIS A 30 12.60 8.28 -3.75
CA HIS A 30 13.08 6.91 -3.82
C HIS A 30 13.41 6.42 -2.40
N ASP A 31 12.92 5.23 -2.04
CA ASP A 31 13.12 4.61 -0.73
C ASP A 31 13.76 3.21 -0.88
N PRO A 32 15.07 3.14 -1.23
CA PRO A 32 15.76 1.87 -1.49
C PRO A 32 15.87 0.99 -0.24
N ARG A 33 15.75 1.60 0.96
CA ARG A 33 15.81 0.90 2.25
C ARG A 33 14.43 0.45 2.74
N LYS A 34 13.38 0.72 1.95
CA LYS A 34 11.98 0.34 2.24
C LYS A 34 11.50 0.90 3.59
N ARG A 35 12.02 2.07 4.01
CA ARG A 35 11.72 2.70 5.31
C ARG A 35 10.24 3.01 5.49
N ALA A 36 9.59 3.57 4.47
CA ALA A 36 8.17 3.89 4.54
C ALA A 36 7.33 2.61 4.52
N GLY A 37 7.69 1.61 3.73
CA GLY A 37 7.02 0.30 3.77
C GLY A 37 7.14 -0.41 5.14
N ARG A 38 8.31 -0.35 5.79
CA ARG A 38 8.47 -0.83 7.18
C ARG A 38 7.63 -0.04 8.17
N SER A 39 7.54 1.28 8.00
CA SER A 39 6.73 2.11 8.89
C SER A 39 5.24 1.84 8.72
N MET A 40 4.76 1.67 7.49
CA MET A 40 3.38 1.28 7.20
C MET A 40 3.07 -0.11 7.78
N ALA A 41 3.98 -1.07 7.63
CA ALA A 41 3.83 -2.41 8.20
C ALA A 41 3.58 -2.35 9.72
N ARG A 42 4.36 -1.55 10.46
CA ARG A 42 4.14 -1.37 11.91
C ARG A 42 2.76 -0.80 12.21
N THR A 43 2.30 0.18 11.44
CA THR A 43 0.95 0.75 11.57
C THR A 43 -0.15 -0.30 11.36
N LEU A 44 0.09 -1.30 10.51
CA LEU A 44 -0.82 -2.42 10.25
C LEU A 44 -0.68 -3.57 11.26
N GLY A 45 0.29 -3.49 12.19
CA GLY A 45 0.61 -4.58 13.12
C GLY A 45 1.57 -5.65 12.56
N TRP A 46 2.12 -5.44 11.37
CA TRP A 46 3.12 -6.32 10.74
C TRP A 46 4.51 -6.14 11.33
N ARG A 47 5.11 -7.25 11.76
CA ARG A 47 6.38 -7.22 12.50
C ARG A 47 7.61 -7.52 11.64
N HIS A 48 7.45 -8.28 10.56
CA HIS A 48 8.60 -8.79 9.79
C HIS A 48 8.59 -8.39 8.30
N HIS A 49 7.64 -7.54 7.88
CA HIS A 49 7.35 -7.31 6.46
C HIS A 49 7.43 -5.85 6.02
N ILE A 50 7.48 -5.68 4.70
CA ILE A 50 7.36 -4.39 4.02
C ILE A 50 5.93 -4.28 3.52
N ALA A 51 5.18 -3.29 4.00
CA ALA A 51 3.87 -2.97 3.46
C ALA A 51 4.00 -2.08 2.22
N TRP A 52 3.16 -2.36 1.24
CA TRP A 52 3.02 -1.64 -0.02
C TRP A 52 1.55 -1.79 -0.47
N ASP A 53 1.08 -1.01 -1.43
CA ASP A 53 -0.34 -0.95 -1.83
C ASP A 53 -1.31 -0.80 -0.65
N CYS A 54 -1.02 0.19 0.20
CA CYS A 54 -1.80 0.54 1.38
C CYS A 54 -2.37 1.96 1.27
N TYR A 55 -3.61 2.12 1.70
CA TYR A 55 -4.27 3.41 1.90
C TYR A 55 -4.45 3.62 3.40
N LEU A 56 -3.74 4.61 3.95
CA LEU A 56 -3.78 4.96 5.37
C LEU A 56 -4.51 6.29 5.54
N TYR A 57 -5.54 6.31 6.38
CA TYR A 57 -6.37 7.48 6.62
C TYR A 57 -6.05 8.09 7.97
N TYR A 58 -5.76 9.38 7.97
CA TYR A 58 -5.50 10.15 9.17
C TYR A 58 -6.52 11.28 9.29
N PRO A 59 -7.13 11.48 10.48
CA PRO A 59 -7.95 12.65 10.70
C PRO A 59 -7.13 13.94 10.60
N SER A 60 -7.83 15.06 10.42
CA SER A 60 -7.20 16.38 10.43
C SER A 60 -6.43 16.62 11.74
N GLY A 61 -5.29 17.29 11.65
CA GLY A 61 -4.46 17.63 12.81
C GLY A 61 -3.47 16.55 13.24
N VAL A 62 -3.48 15.35 12.64
CA VAL A 62 -2.44 14.34 12.92
C VAL A 62 -1.07 14.82 12.42
N ARG A 63 -0.09 14.81 13.33
CA ARG A 63 1.28 15.23 13.06
C ARG A 63 2.22 14.03 12.92
N TRP A 64 3.21 14.16 12.05
CA TRP A 64 4.19 13.11 11.73
C TRP A 64 5.58 13.52 12.22
N ASP A 65 5.64 13.99 13.47
CA ASP A 65 6.84 14.60 14.03
C ASP A 65 7.76 13.56 14.71
N GLY A 66 7.25 12.35 14.91
CA GLY A 66 7.96 11.25 15.57
C GLY A 66 8.88 10.48 14.62
N PRO A 67 9.72 9.58 15.18
CA PRO A 67 10.62 8.72 14.38
C PRO A 67 9.86 7.67 13.55
N HIS A 68 8.56 7.52 13.79
CA HIS A 68 7.68 6.53 13.16
C HIS A 68 6.38 7.20 12.70
N MET A 69 5.80 6.66 11.64
CA MET A 69 4.45 7.02 11.22
C MET A 69 3.46 6.78 12.37
N PRO A 70 2.54 7.73 12.64
CA PRO A 70 1.51 7.50 13.65
C PRO A 70 0.62 6.30 13.27
N PRO A 71 -0.02 5.64 14.23
CA PRO A 71 -0.99 4.59 13.92
C PRO A 71 -2.17 5.21 13.14
N ALA A 72 -2.53 4.59 12.01
CA ALA A 72 -3.68 4.98 11.22
C ALA A 72 -4.96 4.38 11.82
N PRO A 73 -5.95 5.19 12.24
CA PRO A 73 -7.22 4.68 12.77
C PRO A 73 -7.97 3.81 11.76
N ARG A 74 -7.82 4.15 10.47
CA ARG A 74 -8.39 3.42 9.35
C ARG A 74 -7.35 3.20 8.27
N TRP A 75 -7.38 2.00 7.70
CA TRP A 75 -6.51 1.60 6.62
C TRP A 75 -7.19 0.55 5.74
N ILE A 76 -6.75 0.47 4.50
CA ILE A 76 -7.12 -0.55 3.51
C ILE A 76 -5.81 -1.01 2.86
N HIS A 77 -5.64 -2.29 2.57
CA HIS A 77 -4.51 -2.79 1.79
C HIS A 77 -4.95 -3.75 0.69
N GLN A 78 -4.09 -3.87 -0.34
CA GLN A 78 -4.24 -4.86 -1.40
C GLN A 78 -3.26 -6.03 -1.28
N LEU A 79 -2.59 -6.15 -0.14
CA LEU A 79 -1.68 -7.26 0.15
C LEU A 79 -2.50 -8.54 0.31
N ARG A 80 -2.22 -9.54 -0.54
CA ARG A 80 -2.93 -10.82 -0.61
C ARG A 80 -2.12 -11.95 0.00
N ASP A 81 -2.86 -12.96 0.43
CA ASP A 81 -2.39 -14.34 0.56
C ASP A 81 -2.26 -14.90 -0.84
N ARG A 82 -1.15 -15.58 -1.12
CA ARG A 82 -0.93 -16.23 -2.40
C ARG A 82 -2.09 -17.18 -2.75
N GLU A 83 -2.57 -17.96 -1.79
CA GLU A 83 -3.72 -18.88 -1.98
C GLU A 83 -4.98 -18.15 -2.48
N VAL A 84 -5.29 -16.99 -1.90
CA VAL A 84 -6.45 -16.17 -2.29
C VAL A 84 -6.24 -15.56 -3.68
N TRP A 85 -5.00 -15.20 -4.03
CA TRP A 85 -4.70 -14.66 -5.36
C TRP A 85 -4.82 -15.71 -6.46
N GLU A 86 -4.27 -16.91 -6.24
CA GLU A 86 -4.29 -18.01 -7.20
C GLU A 86 -5.73 -18.53 -7.46
N ALA A 87 -6.58 -18.56 -6.43
CA ALA A 87 -7.97 -19.00 -6.54
C ALA A 87 -8.87 -18.05 -7.36
N GLU A 88 -8.65 -16.73 -7.27
CA GLU A 88 -9.49 -15.73 -7.97
C GLU A 88 -9.02 -15.44 -9.40
N ARG A 89 -7.81 -15.85 -9.77
CA ARG A 89 -7.23 -15.64 -11.10
C ARG A 89 -6.62 -16.92 -11.67
N PRO A 90 -7.46 -17.94 -11.95
CA PRO A 90 -6.97 -19.18 -12.52
C PRO A 90 -6.31 -18.91 -13.88
N GLY A 91 -5.01 -19.21 -13.97
CA GLY A 91 -4.20 -19.03 -15.18
C GLY A 91 -3.15 -17.91 -15.13
N GLU A 92 -3.19 -17.02 -14.13
CA GLU A 92 -2.08 -16.08 -13.87
C GLU A 92 -1.03 -16.67 -12.89
N THR A 93 -1.17 -17.94 -12.53
CA THR A 93 -0.22 -18.65 -11.68
C THR A 93 1.16 -18.72 -12.35
N ASN A 94 2.21 -18.40 -11.58
CA ASN A 94 3.62 -18.49 -11.96
C ASN A 94 4.22 -17.28 -12.71
N THR A 95 3.93 -16.07 -12.22
CA THR A 95 4.77 -14.91 -12.54
C THR A 95 5.84 -14.78 -11.47
N GLU A 96 7.07 -14.40 -11.83
CA GLU A 96 8.21 -14.32 -10.89
C GLU A 96 7.88 -13.51 -9.62
N TRP A 97 6.99 -12.51 -9.75
CA TRP A 97 6.54 -11.70 -8.63
C TRP A 97 5.53 -12.38 -7.69
N THR A 98 4.68 -13.33 -8.14
CA THR A 98 3.73 -14.02 -7.25
C THR A 98 4.42 -14.97 -6.29
N SER A 99 5.60 -15.47 -6.65
CA SER A 99 6.49 -16.23 -5.75
C SER A 99 7.02 -15.40 -4.57
N GLN A 100 6.96 -14.06 -4.70
CA GLN A 100 7.35 -13.12 -3.65
C GLN A 100 6.17 -12.78 -2.72
N ILE A 101 4.94 -13.20 -3.07
CA ILE A 101 3.75 -13.09 -2.22
C ILE A 101 3.76 -14.29 -1.27
N GLN A 102 3.60 -14.01 0.02
CA GLN A 102 3.51 -15.08 1.02
C GLN A 102 2.23 -15.91 0.85
N GLU A 103 2.31 -17.17 1.24
CA GLU A 103 1.15 -18.07 1.31
C GLU A 103 0.04 -17.49 2.19
N ARG A 104 0.39 -16.81 3.30
CA ARG A 104 -0.55 -16.12 4.19
C ARG A 104 -0.03 -14.78 4.69
N THR A 105 -0.93 -13.80 4.75
CA THR A 105 -0.74 -12.45 5.26
C THR A 105 -0.90 -12.45 6.77
N GLU A 106 0.05 -11.83 7.47
CA GLU A 106 -0.12 -11.56 8.90
C GLU A 106 -1.09 -10.39 9.15
N ALA A 107 -1.63 -9.77 8.09
CA ALA A 107 -2.50 -8.60 8.19
C ALA A 107 -3.94 -9.05 8.46
N LEU A 108 -4.69 -8.23 9.18
CA LEU A 108 -6.10 -8.51 9.42
C LEU A 108 -6.90 -8.42 8.10
N SER A 109 -7.25 -9.59 7.55
CA SER A 109 -7.85 -9.75 6.21
C SER A 109 -9.22 -9.09 6.05
N TYR A 110 -9.95 -8.76 7.12
CA TYR A 110 -11.28 -8.16 7.03
C TYR A 110 -11.30 -6.73 6.42
N ARG A 111 -10.13 -6.07 6.31
CA ARG A 111 -9.98 -4.77 5.63
C ARG A 111 -9.31 -4.85 4.25
N PHE A 112 -9.18 -6.05 3.71
CA PHE A 112 -8.71 -6.28 2.34
C PHE A 112 -9.79 -5.88 1.32
N ARG A 113 -9.41 -5.13 0.28
CA ARG A 113 -10.31 -4.72 -0.82
C ARG A 113 -9.52 -4.62 -2.13
N THR A 114 -10.06 -5.17 -3.21
CA THR A 114 -9.48 -5.05 -4.57
C THR A 114 -10.52 -4.60 -5.59
N GLY A 115 -10.05 -4.12 -6.75
CA GLY A 115 -10.91 -3.76 -7.89
C GLY A 115 -12.03 -2.80 -7.48
N GLY A 116 -13.27 -3.12 -7.86
CA GLY A 116 -14.46 -2.32 -7.51
C GLY A 116 -14.67 -2.17 -6.00
N GLY A 117 -14.36 -3.20 -5.20
CA GLY A 117 -14.47 -3.13 -3.75
C GLY A 117 -13.50 -2.14 -3.12
N LEU A 118 -12.30 -2.01 -3.68
CA LEU A 118 -11.35 -0.97 -3.27
C LEU A 118 -11.89 0.41 -3.64
N VAL A 119 -12.30 0.60 -4.89
CA VAL A 119 -12.83 1.88 -5.37
C VAL A 119 -14.01 2.35 -4.51
N SER A 120 -14.94 1.45 -4.17
CA SER A 120 -16.07 1.76 -3.29
C SER A 120 -15.61 2.14 -1.88
N ALA A 121 -14.68 1.40 -1.28
CA ALA A 121 -14.16 1.72 0.05
C ALA A 121 -13.40 3.06 0.09
N LEU A 122 -12.63 3.36 -0.96
CA LEU A 122 -11.97 4.66 -1.12
C LEU A 122 -12.99 5.80 -1.20
N ARG A 123 -14.08 5.62 -1.95
CA ARG A 123 -15.17 6.61 -2.06
C ARG A 123 -15.87 6.83 -0.73
N SER A 124 -16.25 5.77 -0.01
CA SER A 124 -16.89 5.86 1.31
C SER A 124 -15.98 6.56 2.32
N ALA A 125 -14.71 6.16 2.40
CA ALA A 125 -13.76 6.79 3.31
C ALA A 125 -13.53 8.27 2.98
N SER A 126 -13.46 8.63 1.70
CA SER A 126 -13.37 10.03 1.26
C SER A 126 -14.61 10.84 1.65
N ALA A 127 -15.81 10.29 1.44
CA ALA A 127 -17.06 10.95 1.80
C ALA A 127 -17.18 11.20 3.31
N GLU A 128 -16.81 10.23 4.15
CA GLU A 128 -16.81 10.39 5.61
C GLU A 128 -15.78 11.42 6.09
N CYS A 129 -14.58 11.43 5.50
CA CYS A 129 -13.55 12.41 5.85
C CYS A 129 -13.91 13.85 5.40
N LEU A 130 -14.72 14.01 4.36
CA LEU A 130 -15.11 15.32 3.81
C LEU A 130 -16.47 15.82 4.33
N GLY A 131 -17.35 14.92 4.77
CA GLY A 131 -18.71 15.22 5.25
C GLY A 131 -18.81 15.56 6.74
N GLY A 132 -17.75 15.35 7.52
CA GLY A 132 -17.69 15.72 8.94
C GLY A 132 -17.24 17.17 9.17
N ARG A 133 -17.96 18.15 8.62
CA ARG A 133 -17.85 19.58 8.98
C ARG A 133 -19.07 20.03 9.75
#